data_AF-A0A938EJ01-F1
#
_entry.id   AF-A0A938EJ01-F1
#
_cell.length_a   1.000
_cell.length_b   1.000
_cell.length_c   1.000
_cell.angle_alpha   90.00
_cell.angle_beta   90.00
_cell.angle_gamma   90.00
#
_symmetry.space_group_name_H-M   'P 1'
#
loop_
_entity.id
_entity.type
_entity.pdbx_description
1 polymer ?
#
loop_
_entity_poly.entity_id
_entity_poly.type
_entity_poly.pdbx_seq_one_letter_code
_entity_poly.pdbx_strand_id
1 'polypeptide(L)'
;MGAFRDRARLSPGGPDAPPGDVVVTVAASEVRDAAGRTLPAAAAGDPGESRRLVGELRTERAGLARRYLELRGDLGGLLIEMARRDHFNLNLLRLKAAEAVGVERRAQEIDGVLTVHAAGARRTLPPGSVAMTASRCVTCTGLIPADANFCAYCGTPTR
;
A
#
# COMPACT_ATOMS: atom_id res chain seq x y z
N MET A 1 8.04 -37.22 25.90
CA MET A 1 7.40 -37.74 24.67
C MET A 1 6.40 -36.71 24.19
N GLY A 2 6.77 -35.94 23.17
CA GLY A 2 5.97 -34.84 22.66
C GLY A 2 5.05 -35.25 21.52
N ALA A 3 3.95 -34.51 21.36
CA ALA A 3 3.19 -34.41 20.12
C ALA A 3 2.23 -33.19 20.18
N PHE A 4 2.77 -31.97 20.08
CA PHE A 4 1.97 -30.82 19.67
C PHE A 4 1.85 -30.87 18.14
N ARG A 5 0.69 -31.32 17.65
CA ARG A 5 0.35 -31.27 16.23
C ARG A 5 -0.17 -29.87 15.89
N ASP A 6 0.73 -28.95 15.58
CA ASP A 6 0.35 -27.68 14.97
C ASP A 6 -0.12 -27.93 13.53
N ARG A 7 -1.44 -27.93 13.35
CA ARG A 7 -2.05 -27.91 12.02
C ARG A 7 -2.20 -26.45 11.60
N ALA A 8 -1.33 -25.99 10.71
CA ALA A 8 -1.51 -24.73 10.01
C ALA A 8 -2.90 -24.76 9.31
N ARG A 9 -3.81 -23.88 9.75
CA ARG A 9 -5.09 -23.66 9.06
C ARG A 9 -4.83 -22.62 7.98
N LEU A 10 -4.82 -23.05 6.72
CA LEU A 10 -4.89 -22.15 5.57
C LEU A 10 -6.34 -21.68 5.44
N SER A 11 -6.60 -20.41 5.76
CA SER A 11 -7.88 -19.78 5.39
C SER A 11 -7.77 -19.29 3.94
N PRO A 12 -8.74 -19.61 3.06
CA PRO A 12 -8.75 -19.05 1.71
C PRO A 12 -9.00 -17.54 1.78
N GLY A 13 -8.11 -16.77 1.16
CA GLY A 13 -8.28 -15.33 0.98
C GLY A 13 -9.51 -15.01 0.12
N GLY A 14 -10.22 -13.94 0.46
CA GLY A 14 -11.36 -13.45 -0.31
C GLY A 14 -10.99 -13.06 -1.75
N PRO A 15 -12.00 -12.90 -2.63
CA PRO A 15 -11.84 -12.89 -4.10
C PRO A 15 -11.04 -11.72 -4.70
N ASP A 16 -10.65 -10.70 -3.92
CA ASP A 16 -9.99 -9.48 -4.42
C ASP A 16 -8.50 -9.36 -4.01
N ALA A 17 -7.85 -10.46 -3.61
CA ALA A 17 -6.43 -10.45 -3.23
C ALA A 17 -5.50 -10.33 -4.46
N PRO A 18 -4.59 -9.34 -4.52
CA PRO A 18 -3.64 -9.23 -5.63
C PRO A 18 -2.67 -10.43 -5.64
N PRO A 19 -2.18 -10.84 -6.83
CA PRO A 19 -1.29 -11.97 -6.97
C PRO A 19 0.07 -11.70 -6.31
N GLY A 20 0.32 -12.26 -5.12
CA GLY A 20 1.69 -12.22 -4.56
C GLY A 20 1.84 -12.62 -3.10
N ASP A 21 0.95 -12.20 -2.21
CA ASP A 21 1.24 -12.28 -0.77
C ASP A 21 0.19 -13.12 -0.04
N VAL A 22 0.46 -14.42 0.15
CA VAL A 22 -0.26 -15.21 1.14
C VAL A 22 0.52 -15.18 2.44
N VAL A 23 -0.09 -14.52 3.40
CA VAL A 23 0.42 -14.35 4.75
C VAL A 23 0.13 -15.62 5.54
N VAL A 24 1.14 -16.47 5.74
CA VAL A 24 1.05 -17.64 6.62
C VAL A 24 1.38 -17.20 8.05
N THR A 25 0.41 -17.27 8.95
CA THR A 25 0.63 -17.00 10.39
C THR A 25 1.04 -18.28 11.10
N VAL A 26 2.29 -18.34 11.54
CA VAL A 26 2.78 -19.36 12.48
C VAL A 26 3.07 -18.62 13.78
N ALA A 27 2.57 -19.10 14.92
CA ALA A 27 2.85 -18.51 16.23
C ALA A 27 4.27 -18.89 16.69
N ALA A 28 5.27 -18.10 16.30
CA ALA A 28 6.64 -18.21 16.78
C ALA A 28 6.85 -17.25 17.96
N SER A 29 7.12 -17.78 19.14
CA SER A 29 7.23 -16.96 20.36
C SER A 29 8.46 -16.04 20.42
N GLU A 30 9.51 -16.21 19.61
CA GLU A 30 10.70 -15.33 19.66
C GLU A 30 11.47 -15.30 18.32
N VAL A 31 11.85 -14.12 17.81
CA VAL A 31 12.71 -13.96 16.62
C VAL A 31 14.17 -13.79 17.05
N ARG A 32 15.02 -14.77 16.68
CA ARG A 32 16.46 -14.79 16.98
C ARG A 32 17.27 -14.72 15.68
N ASP A 33 18.39 -14.00 15.68
CA ASP A 33 19.34 -13.96 14.55
C ASP A 33 20.06 -15.31 14.37
N ALA A 34 20.84 -15.46 13.30
CA ALA A 34 21.63 -16.67 13.04
C ALA A 34 22.65 -17.00 14.14
N ALA A 35 22.95 -16.05 15.04
CA ALA A 35 23.80 -16.21 16.21
C ALA A 35 22.98 -16.42 17.51
N GLY A 36 21.66 -16.61 17.42
CA GLY A 36 20.77 -16.86 18.55
C GLY A 36 20.39 -15.61 19.36
N ARG A 37 20.75 -14.41 18.91
CA ARG A 37 20.44 -13.15 19.60
C ARG A 37 19.05 -12.66 19.23
N THR A 38 18.26 -12.30 20.23
CA THR A 38 16.94 -11.69 20.04
C THR A 38 17.10 -10.34 19.34
N LEU A 39 16.49 -10.19 18.16
CA LEU A 39 16.51 -8.92 17.45
C LEU A 39 15.55 -7.95 18.15
N PRO A 40 15.98 -6.74 18.53
CA PRO A 40 15.04 -5.73 19.02
C PRO A 40 14.06 -5.41 17.90
N ALA A 41 12.77 -5.52 18.18
CA ALA A 41 11.73 -5.01 17.29
C ALA A 41 12.06 -3.54 17.01
N ALA A 42 12.23 -3.19 15.72
CA ALA A 42 12.47 -1.82 15.31
C ALA A 42 11.45 -0.92 16.03
N ALA A 43 11.94 0.08 16.76
CA ALA A 43 11.12 0.93 17.62
C ALA A 43 9.95 1.49 16.81
N ALA A 44 8.77 0.91 17.01
CA ALA A 44 7.55 1.42 16.42
C ALA A 44 7.31 2.79 17.07
N GLY A 45 7.33 3.85 16.25
CA GLY A 45 6.84 5.16 16.68
C GLY A 45 5.40 5.02 17.22
N ASP A 46 4.95 5.99 18.02
CA ASP A 46 3.62 5.91 18.65
C ASP A 46 2.53 5.62 17.60
N PRO A 47 1.83 4.47 17.68
CA PRO A 47 0.74 4.15 16.78
C PRO A 47 -0.38 5.21 16.80
N GLY A 48 -0.53 5.93 17.92
CA GLY A 48 -1.46 7.05 18.06
C GLY A 48 -1.07 8.23 17.17
N GLU A 49 0.18 8.66 17.23
CA GLU A 49 0.73 9.74 16.41
C GLU A 49 0.68 9.42 14.90
N SER A 50 1.07 8.21 14.50
CA SER A 50 0.96 7.78 13.09
C SER A 50 -0.47 7.83 12.56
N ARG A 51 -1.48 7.46 13.37
CA ARG A 51 -2.90 7.55 12.96
C ARG A 51 -3.37 8.99 12.81
N ARG A 52 -2.93 9.90 13.69
CA ARG A 52 -3.25 11.33 13.61
C ARG A 52 -2.69 11.94 12.32
N LEU A 53 -1.41 11.72 12.03
CA LEU A 53 -0.76 12.19 10.80
C LEU A 53 -1.46 11.65 9.54
N VAL A 54 -1.85 10.38 9.50
CA VAL A 54 -2.63 9.80 8.40
C VAL A 54 -4.01 10.46 8.26
N GLY A 55 -4.66 10.80 9.38
CA GLY A 55 -5.93 11.51 9.40
C GLY A 55 -5.81 12.95 8.86
N GLU A 56 -4.76 13.66 9.22
CA GLU A 56 -4.43 15.00 8.71
C GLU A 56 -4.19 14.97 7.20
N LEU A 57 -3.38 14.04 6.72
CA LEU A 57 -3.11 13.85 5.29
C LEU A 57 -4.38 13.54 4.48
N ARG A 58 -5.29 12.72 5.00
CA ARG A 58 -6.61 12.47 4.36
C ARG A 58 -7.46 13.73 4.28
N THR A 59 -7.40 14.57 5.32
CA THR A 59 -8.14 15.83 5.37
C THR A 59 -7.56 16.83 4.38
N GLU A 60 -6.23 16.96 4.32
CA GLU A 60 -5.51 17.77 3.34
C GLU A 60 -5.85 17.32 1.90
N ARG A 61 -5.79 16.01 1.62
CA ARG A 61 -6.16 15.44 0.32
C ARG A 61 -7.58 15.83 -0.11
N ALA A 62 -8.55 15.71 0.80
CA ALA A 62 -9.93 16.09 0.52
C ALA A 62 -10.08 17.61 0.26
N GLY A 63 -9.30 18.43 0.97
CA GLY A 63 -9.22 19.87 0.72
C GLY A 63 -8.68 20.20 -0.67
N LEU A 64 -7.57 19.57 -1.07
CA LEU A 64 -6.96 19.76 -2.39
C LEU A 64 -7.88 19.30 -3.53
N ALA A 65 -8.59 18.18 -3.36
CA ALA A 65 -9.56 17.70 -4.35
C ALA A 65 -10.69 18.72 -4.58
N ARG A 66 -11.23 19.31 -3.50
CA ARG A 66 -12.23 20.39 -3.61
C ARG A 66 -11.66 21.61 -4.32
N ARG A 67 -10.45 22.04 -3.93
CA ARG A 67 -9.79 23.20 -4.53
C ARG A 67 -9.52 23.02 -6.02
N TYR A 68 -9.15 21.82 -6.45
CA TYR A 68 -8.97 21.51 -7.87
C TYR A 68 -10.27 21.65 -8.66
N LEU A 69 -11.40 21.18 -8.11
CA LEU A 69 -12.71 21.31 -8.76
C LEU A 69 -13.13 22.78 -8.89
N GLU A 70 -12.90 23.60 -7.87
CA GLU A 70 -13.10 25.06 -7.93
C GLU A 70 -12.27 25.68 -9.08
N LEU A 71 -10.96 25.45 -9.09
CA LEU A 71 -10.07 25.99 -10.12
C LEU A 71 -10.43 25.51 -11.52
N ARG A 72 -10.87 24.26 -11.67
CA ARG A 72 -11.36 23.72 -12.95
C ARG A 72 -12.62 24.45 -13.41
N GLY A 73 -13.54 24.74 -12.50
CA GLY A 73 -14.73 25.55 -12.78
C GLY A 73 -14.36 26.97 -13.21
N ASP A 74 -13.46 27.62 -12.48
CA ASP A 74 -12.97 28.97 -12.78
C ASP A 74 -12.28 29.05 -14.14
N LEU A 75 -11.51 28.02 -14.53
CA LEU A 75 -10.89 27.93 -15.86
C LEU A 75 -11.93 27.88 -16.98
N GLY A 76 -13.01 27.12 -16.78
CA GLY A 76 -14.13 27.08 -17.73
C GLY A 76 -14.83 28.43 -17.84
N GLY A 77 -15.13 29.06 -16.71
CA GLY A 77 -15.72 30.40 -16.67
C GLY A 77 -14.84 31.45 -17.34
N LEU A 78 -13.54 31.44 -17.06
CA LEU A 78 -12.57 32.35 -17.68
C LEU A 78 -12.51 32.18 -19.20
N LEU A 79 -12.52 30.93 -19.69
CA LEU A 79 -12.52 30.67 -21.13
C LEU A 79 -13.78 31.18 -21.82
N ILE A 80 -14.95 30.97 -21.20
CA ILE A 80 -16.24 31.49 -21.70
C ILE A 80 -16.22 33.03 -21.74
N GLU A 81 -15.71 33.68 -20.69
CA GLU A 81 -15.61 35.13 -20.63
C GLU A 81 -14.66 35.71 -21.69
N MET A 82 -13.51 35.06 -21.93
CA MET A 82 -12.58 35.46 -23.00
C MET A 82 -13.22 35.31 -24.38
N ALA A 83 -13.93 34.20 -24.62
CA ALA A 83 -14.61 33.94 -25.89
C ALA A 83 -15.75 34.95 -26.13
N ARG A 84 -16.56 35.24 -25.10
CA ARG A 84 -17.65 36.23 -25.18
C ARG A 84 -17.14 37.63 -25.56
N ARG A 85 -15.91 37.98 -25.15
CA ARG A 85 -15.29 39.28 -25.41
C ARG A 85 -14.36 39.29 -26.63
N ASP A 86 -14.19 38.14 -27.29
CA ASP A 86 -13.21 37.91 -28.36
C ASP A 86 -11.79 38.38 -28.02
N HIS A 87 -11.39 38.19 -26.75
CA HIS A 87 -10.10 38.65 -26.25
C HIS A 87 -9.39 37.52 -25.47
N PHE A 88 -8.62 36.72 -26.19
CA PHE A 88 -7.92 35.57 -25.64
C PHE A 88 -6.57 35.95 -25.05
N ASN A 89 -6.44 35.81 -23.73
CA ASN A 89 -5.14 35.87 -23.05
C ASN A 89 -4.67 34.47 -22.66
N LEU A 90 -3.96 33.81 -23.58
CA LEU A 90 -3.47 32.45 -23.36
C LEU A 90 -2.43 32.35 -22.23
N ASN A 91 -1.70 33.43 -21.93
CA ASN A 91 -0.75 33.43 -20.83
C ASN A 91 -1.47 33.38 -19.48
N LEU A 92 -2.54 34.15 -19.31
CA LEU A 92 -3.39 34.06 -18.11
C LEU A 92 -3.97 32.66 -17.95
N LEU A 93 -4.49 32.08 -19.04
CA LEU A 93 -5.05 30.73 -19.02
C LEU A 93 -4.01 29.68 -18.62
N ARG A 94 -2.78 29.77 -19.16
CA ARG A 94 -1.66 28.89 -18.81
C ARG A 94 -1.27 29.01 -17.33
N LEU A 95 -1.16 30.23 -16.79
CA LEU A 95 -0.83 30.45 -15.39
C LEU A 95 -1.89 29.82 -14.46
N LYS A 96 -3.17 29.99 -14.80
CA LYS A 96 -4.27 29.42 -14.01
C LYS A 96 -4.37 27.90 -14.13
N ALA A 97 -4.10 27.35 -15.31
CA ALA A 97 -4.00 25.91 -15.50
C ALA A 97 -2.83 25.32 -14.69
N ALA A 98 -1.68 25.99 -14.67
CA ALA A 98 -0.52 25.56 -13.89
C ALA A 98 -0.82 25.55 -12.38
N GLU A 99 -1.60 26.51 -11.87
CA GLU A 99 -2.08 26.51 -10.48
C GLU A 99 -2.91 25.24 -10.18
N ALA A 100 -3.88 24.91 -11.04
CA ALA A 100 -4.71 23.71 -10.88
C ALA A 100 -3.90 22.42 -10.93
N VAL A 101 -2.96 22.30 -11.88
CA VAL A 101 -2.05 21.16 -11.99
C VAL A 101 -1.15 21.04 -10.75
N GLY A 102 -0.70 22.16 -10.18
CA GLY A 102 0.06 22.18 -8.94
C GLY A 102 -0.71 21.59 -7.76
N VAL A 103 -2.00 21.92 -7.62
CA VAL A 103 -2.89 21.37 -6.60
C VAL A 103 -3.11 19.88 -6.79
N GLU A 104 -3.36 19.44 -8.02
CA GLU A 104 -3.54 18.02 -8.36
C GLU A 104 -2.29 17.20 -8.03
N ARG A 105 -1.11 17.70 -8.41
CA ARG A 105 0.17 17.03 -8.11
C ARG A 105 0.37 16.84 -6.61
N ARG A 106 0.07 17.86 -5.80
CA ARG A 106 0.16 17.75 -4.33
C ARG A 106 -0.78 16.67 -3.79
N ALA A 107 -1.99 16.55 -4.33
CA ALA A 107 -2.91 15.49 -3.93
C ALA A 107 -2.38 14.10 -4.28
N GLN A 108 -1.75 13.94 -5.46
CA GLN A 108 -1.11 12.69 -5.87
C GLN A 108 0.09 12.31 -4.99
N GLU A 109 0.89 13.28 -4.57
CA GLU A 109 1.98 13.06 -3.61
C GLU A 109 1.45 12.47 -2.28
N ILE A 110 0.36 13.04 -1.76
CA ILE A 110 -0.29 12.55 -0.54
C ILE A 110 -0.86 11.15 -0.75
N ASP A 111 -1.47 10.88 -1.90
CA ASP A 111 -1.95 9.54 -2.23
C ASP A 111 -0.81 8.51 -2.28
N GLY A 112 0.35 8.89 -2.81
CA GLY A 112 1.57 8.08 -2.75
C GLY A 112 1.97 7.74 -1.32
N VAL A 113 1.99 8.74 -0.42
CA VAL A 113 2.31 8.53 1.01
C VAL A 113 1.28 7.60 1.67
N LEU A 114 -0.02 7.85 1.46
CA LEU A 114 -1.10 7.05 2.05
C LEU A 114 -1.10 5.60 1.56
N THR A 115 -0.78 5.34 0.29
CA THR A 115 -0.69 3.99 -0.26
C THR A 115 0.47 3.20 0.36
N VAL A 116 1.63 3.83 0.55
CA VAL A 116 2.78 3.21 1.24
C VAL A 116 2.45 2.92 2.70
N HIS A 117 1.83 3.86 3.42
CA HIS A 117 1.39 3.62 4.81
C HIS A 117 0.37 2.48 4.92
N ALA A 118 -0.59 2.39 4.00
CA ALA A 118 -1.56 1.29 3.98
C ALA A 118 -0.89 -0.07 3.69
N ALA A 119 0.11 -0.10 2.80
CA ALA A 119 0.89 -1.31 2.54
C ALA A 119 1.74 -1.72 3.75
N GLY A 120 2.35 -0.77 4.47
CA GLY A 120 3.08 -1.01 5.72
C GLY A 120 2.19 -1.54 6.84
N ALA A 121 0.98 -0.98 7.00
CA ALA A 121 0.00 -1.48 7.98
C ALA A 121 -0.52 -2.90 7.66
N ARG A 122 -0.51 -3.32 6.40
CA ARG A 122 -0.80 -4.72 6.05
C ARG A 122 0.35 -5.67 6.36
N ARG A 123 1.58 -5.16 6.47
CA ARG A 123 2.78 -5.94 6.83
C ARG A 123 3.00 -6.06 8.33
N THR A 124 2.24 -5.36 9.18
CA THR A 124 2.24 -5.65 10.62
C THR A 124 1.54 -6.97 10.86
N LEU A 125 2.33 -8.02 10.76
CA LEU A 125 1.98 -9.37 11.12
C LEU A 125 1.79 -9.42 12.65
N PRO A 126 0.82 -10.19 13.19
CA PRO A 126 0.65 -10.32 14.64
C PRO A 126 1.97 -10.65 15.35
N PRO A 127 2.21 -10.21 16.59
CA PRO A 127 3.44 -10.54 17.30
C PRO A 127 3.70 -12.05 17.26
N GLY A 128 4.90 -12.43 16.82
CA GLY A 128 5.32 -13.81 16.69
C GLY A 128 4.99 -14.47 15.35
N SER A 129 5.11 -13.73 14.25
CA SER A 129 4.87 -14.27 12.92
C SER A 129 5.93 -13.74 11.96
N VAL A 130 6.29 -14.54 10.97
CA VAL A 130 7.40 -14.25 10.05
C VAL A 130 6.82 -14.09 8.65
N ALA A 131 7.10 -12.96 7.99
CA ALA A 131 6.80 -12.81 6.58
C ALA A 131 7.75 -13.72 5.79
N MET A 132 7.24 -14.87 5.37
CA MET A 132 7.96 -15.73 4.43
C MET A 132 7.64 -15.31 3.01
N THR A 133 8.68 -15.11 2.20
CA THR A 133 8.53 -14.96 0.75
C THR A 133 7.96 -16.26 0.19
N ALA A 134 6.91 -16.19 -0.63
CA ALA A 134 6.36 -17.33 -1.35
C ALA A 134 6.62 -17.14 -2.85
N SER A 135 7.05 -18.20 -3.53
CA SER A 135 7.16 -18.25 -4.99
C SER A 135 5.96 -19.00 -5.58
N ARG A 136 5.70 -18.81 -6.88
CA ARG A 136 4.65 -19.57 -7.58
C ARG A 136 5.25 -20.81 -8.24
N CYS A 137 4.54 -21.93 -8.17
CA CYS A 137 4.89 -23.12 -8.91
C CYS A 137 4.85 -22.86 -10.42
N VAL A 138 5.92 -23.22 -11.11
CA VAL A 138 6.00 -23.11 -12.58
C VAL A 138 4.97 -24.00 -13.30
N THR A 139 4.55 -25.10 -12.68
CA THR A 139 3.63 -26.07 -13.31
C THR A 139 2.18 -25.76 -12.99
N CYS A 140 1.82 -25.65 -11.71
CA CYS A 140 0.42 -25.57 -11.28
C CYS A 140 0.02 -24.21 -10.72
N THR A 141 0.93 -23.22 -10.71
CA THR A 141 0.75 -21.87 -10.13
C THR A 141 0.41 -21.81 -8.64
N GLY A 142 0.41 -22.96 -7.96
CA GLY A 142 0.24 -23.05 -6.51
C GLY A 142 1.35 -22.28 -5.77
N LEU A 143 1.01 -21.72 -4.62
CA LEU A 143 1.97 -20.98 -3.79
C LEU A 143 2.92 -21.95 -3.09
N ILE A 144 4.21 -21.62 -3.15
CA ILE A 144 5.28 -22.40 -2.57
C ILE A 144 6.01 -21.56 -1.51
N PRO A 145 6.05 -22.01 -0.24
CA PRO A 145 6.87 -21.38 0.79
C PRO A 145 8.36 -21.34 0.39
N ALA A 146 9.10 -20.29 0.77
CA ALA A 146 10.52 -20.13 0.40
C ALA A 146 11.43 -21.27 0.85
N ASP A 147 11.06 -22.01 1.89
CA ASP A 147 11.81 -23.14 2.45
C ASP A 147 11.38 -24.50 1.88
N ALA A 148 10.37 -24.54 1.01
CA ALA A 148 9.90 -25.78 0.41
C ALA A 148 10.77 -26.22 -0.78
N ASN A 149 11.15 -27.50 -0.80
CA ASN A 149 11.88 -28.13 -1.92
C ASN A 149 10.94 -28.63 -3.04
N PHE A 150 9.65 -28.78 -2.74
CA PHE A 150 8.64 -29.32 -3.66
C PHE A 150 7.31 -28.59 -3.50
N CYS A 151 6.53 -28.49 -4.58
CA CYS A 151 5.16 -27.97 -4.53
C CYS A 151 4.24 -28.97 -3.82
N ALA A 152 3.56 -28.53 -2.75
CA ALA A 152 2.62 -29.36 -2.01
C ALA A 152 1.38 -29.79 -2.82
N TYR A 153 1.07 -29.10 -3.93
CA TYR A 153 -0.09 -29.40 -4.76
C TYR A 153 0.22 -30.39 -5.89
N CYS A 154 1.35 -30.22 -6.60
CA CYS A 154 1.67 -31.03 -7.78
C CYS A 154 2.98 -31.84 -7.67
N GLY A 155 3.75 -31.69 -6.60
CA GLY A 155 5.00 -32.41 -6.39
C GLY A 155 6.21 -31.89 -7.18
N THR A 156 6.04 -30.88 -8.05
CA THR A 156 7.15 -30.31 -8.82
C THR A 156 8.23 -29.74 -7.90
N PRO A 157 9.53 -30.06 -8.10
CA PRO A 157 10.62 -29.46 -7.33
C PRO A 157 10.74 -27.95 -7.59
N THR A 158 11.19 -27.21 -6.58
CA THR A 158 11.33 -25.74 -6.62
C THR A 158 12.67 -25.26 -7.19
N ARG A 159 13.58 -26.20 -7.48
CA ARG A 159 14.85 -25.99 -8.19
C ARG A 159 14.91 -26.82 -9.46
#